data_AF-I1CPG6-F1
#
_entry.id   AF-I1CPG6-F1
#
_cell.length_a   1.000
_cell.length_b   1.000
_cell.length_c   1.000
_cell.angle_alpha   90.00
_cell.angle_beta   90.00
_cell.angle_gamma   90.00
#
_symmetry.space_group_name_H-M   'P 1'
#
loop_
_entity.id
_entity.type
_entity.pdbx_description
1 polymer ?
#
loop_
_entity_poly.entity_id
_entity_poly.type
_entity_poly.pdbx_seq_one_letter_code
_entity_poly.pdbx_strand_id
1 'polypeptide(L)'
;MAVILGLHKVKFEFADLCLVSMDAIFETFFYPMIAVICPAFLVHLATFVYIARMAFQESTLSETRHSTQSDPNPAGITTRTHKHVLVAVKIQWRALLLAVLAISAVVFYWIFYFTQINKMKTLVKDNSIKLNWIECMISPDGSQDNCTEDIRDYLPPFGVMIAAEAYVSSLGIWLAIVFGRMSLFRDWNDLLYDLRLFFTSRGSLKARNEQFFAL
;
A
#
# COMPACT_ATOMS: atom_id res chain seq x y z
N MET A 1 10.99 11.70 -2.00
CA MET A 1 12.21 11.39 -2.80
C MET A 1 12.90 12.64 -3.33
N ALA A 2 12.25 13.52 -4.11
CA ALA A 2 12.90 14.72 -4.67
C ALA A 2 13.57 15.65 -3.62
N VAL A 3 12.89 15.89 -2.49
CA VAL A 3 13.44 16.70 -1.39
C VAL A 3 14.69 16.07 -0.75
N ILE A 4 14.75 14.74 -0.67
CA ILE A 4 15.85 14.01 -0.02
C ILE A 4 17.09 13.96 -0.92
N LEU A 5 16.89 13.87 -2.23
CA LEU A 5 17.94 14.00 -3.24
C LEU A 5 18.59 15.40 -3.18
N GLY A 6 17.79 16.45 -3.08
CA GLY A 6 18.29 17.82 -2.92
C GLY A 6 19.07 18.06 -1.62
N LEU A 7 18.80 17.28 -0.57
CA LEU A 7 19.49 17.37 0.72
C LEU A 7 20.73 16.46 0.83
N HIS A 8 21.10 15.73 -0.24
CA HIS A 8 22.22 14.77 -0.24
C HIS A 8 22.17 13.74 0.92
N LYS A 9 20.97 13.34 1.36
CA LYS A 9 20.78 12.38 2.47
C LYS A 9 20.57 10.93 2.01
N VAL A 10 21.00 10.61 0.79
CA VAL A 10 20.91 9.28 0.19
C VAL A 10 22.20 8.52 0.44
N LYS A 11 22.10 7.27 0.90
CA LYS A 11 23.23 6.35 1.06
C LYS A 11 22.96 5.07 0.27
N PHE A 12 24.01 4.46 -0.26
CA PHE A 12 23.95 3.10 -0.78
C PHE A 12 23.89 2.15 0.41
N GLU A 13 22.77 1.45 0.54
CA GLU A 13 22.55 0.39 1.54
C GLU A 13 22.05 -0.86 0.80
N PHE A 14 22.06 -2.02 1.50
CA PHE A 14 21.74 -3.38 1.03
C PHE A 14 21.08 -3.53 -0.36
N ALA A 15 21.70 -4.37 -1.22
CA ALA A 15 21.21 -4.77 -2.55
C ALA A 15 21.18 -3.66 -3.63
N ASP A 16 22.21 -2.80 -3.68
CA ASP A 16 22.41 -1.75 -4.70
C ASP A 16 21.30 -0.68 -4.78
N LEU A 17 20.47 -0.55 -3.74
CA LEU A 17 19.40 0.44 -3.70
C LEU A 17 19.85 1.73 -2.99
N CYS A 18 19.56 2.87 -3.62
CA CYS A 18 19.73 4.20 -3.03
C CYS A 18 18.59 4.48 -2.04
N LEU A 19 18.80 4.18 -0.75
CA LEU A 19 17.84 4.47 0.30
C LEU A 19 18.18 5.73 1.10
N VAL A 20 17.16 6.28 1.75
CA VAL A 20 17.29 7.36 2.72
C VAL A 20 18.12 6.86 3.89
N SER A 21 19.10 7.65 4.32
CA SER A 21 19.91 7.29 5.50
C SER A 21 19.03 6.96 6.73
N MET A 22 19.43 5.94 7.48
CA MET A 22 18.73 5.49 8.70
C MET A 22 18.59 6.58 9.78
N ASP A 23 19.40 7.64 9.70
CA ASP A 23 19.33 8.78 10.61
C ASP A 23 18.24 9.79 10.22
N ALA A 24 18.01 9.99 8.92
CA ALA A 24 17.02 10.96 8.45
C ALA A 24 15.63 10.34 8.23
N ILE A 25 15.49 9.00 8.30
CA ILE A 25 14.26 8.33 7.88
C ILE A 25 13.04 8.69 8.74
N PHE A 26 13.21 8.86 10.06
CA PHE A 26 12.10 9.26 10.93
C PHE A 26 11.60 10.67 10.61
N GLU A 27 12.52 11.61 10.46
CA GLU A 27 12.23 13.02 10.18
C GLU A 27 11.66 13.25 8.78
N THR A 28 12.22 12.58 7.78
CA THR A 28 11.89 12.85 6.37
C THR A 28 10.76 11.97 5.83
N PHE A 29 10.51 10.81 6.44
CA PHE A 29 9.53 9.84 5.95
C PHE A 29 8.41 9.59 6.95
N PHE A 30 8.72 9.13 8.17
CA PHE A 30 7.71 8.68 9.12
C PHE A 30 6.86 9.81 9.72
N TYR A 31 7.47 10.89 10.23
CA TYR A 31 6.70 11.99 10.83
C TYR A 31 5.75 12.65 9.82
N PRO A 32 6.18 13.00 8.59
CA PRO A 32 5.26 13.54 7.58
C PRO A 32 4.14 12.54 7.22
N MET A 33 4.45 11.24 7.09
CA MET A 33 3.44 10.24 6.81
C MET A 33 2.38 10.13 7.90
N ILE A 34 2.79 10.07 9.17
CA ILE A 34 1.87 10.01 10.31
C ILE A 34 0.99 11.27 10.35
N ALA A 35 1.59 12.44 10.12
CA ALA A 35 0.87 13.72 10.13
C ALA A 35 -0.26 13.78 9.09
N VAL A 36 -0.14 13.07 7.97
CA VAL A 36 -1.19 13.00 6.94
C VAL A 36 -2.17 11.84 7.18
N ILE A 37 -1.66 10.66 7.55
CA ILE A 37 -2.48 9.45 7.64
C ILE A 37 -3.37 9.43 8.88
N CYS A 38 -2.87 9.89 10.03
CA CYS A 38 -3.68 9.93 11.25
C CYS A 38 -4.96 10.77 11.08
N PRO A 39 -4.92 12.04 10.63
CA PRO A 39 -6.15 12.81 10.45
C PRO A 39 -7.05 12.21 9.36
N ALA A 40 -6.48 11.69 8.27
CA ALA A 40 -7.27 11.03 7.22
C ALA A 40 -8.02 9.81 7.77
N PHE A 41 -7.35 8.97 8.57
CA PHE A 41 -7.97 7.82 9.22
C PHE A 41 -9.10 8.23 10.16
N LEU A 42 -8.91 9.28 10.99
CA LEU A 42 -9.95 9.78 11.88
C LEU A 42 -11.17 10.28 11.12
N VAL A 43 -10.98 11.01 10.01
CA VAL A 43 -12.08 11.48 9.16
C VAL A 43 -12.83 10.31 8.54
N HIS A 44 -12.13 9.31 7.99
CA HIS A 44 -12.76 8.11 7.44
C HIS A 44 -13.52 7.31 8.50
N LEU A 45 -12.95 7.16 9.70
CA LEU A 45 -13.58 6.47 10.82
C LEU A 45 -14.83 7.20 11.30
N ALA A 46 -14.74 8.51 11.52
CA ALA A 46 -15.88 9.34 11.95
C ALA A 46 -17.02 9.29 10.91
N THR A 47 -16.67 9.41 9.63
CA THR A 47 -17.65 9.32 8.53
C THR A 47 -18.32 7.95 8.50
N PHE A 48 -17.55 6.87 8.64
CA PHE A 48 -18.09 5.51 8.67
C PHE A 48 -19.03 5.29 9.85
N VAL A 49 -18.64 5.73 11.06
CA VAL A 49 -19.47 5.63 12.26
C VAL A 49 -20.76 6.43 12.11
N TYR A 50 -20.69 7.65 11.55
CA TYR A 50 -21.87 8.48 11.31
C TYR A 50 -22.86 7.79 10.36
N ILE A 51 -22.38 7.30 9.21
CA ILE A 51 -23.23 6.60 8.23
C ILE A 51 -23.79 5.30 8.82
N ALA A 52 -22.98 4.52 9.55
CA ALA A 52 -23.43 3.31 10.20
C ALA A 52 -24.53 3.59 11.23
N ARG A 53 -24.38 4.63 12.07
CA ARG A 53 -25.41 5.02 13.05
C ARG A 53 -26.72 5.43 12.39
N MET A 54 -26.66 6.22 11.32
CA MET A 54 -27.86 6.59 10.56
C MET A 54 -28.53 5.37 9.94
N ALA A 55 -27.75 4.42 9.40
CA ALA A 55 -28.27 3.16 8.85
C ALA A 55 -29.03 2.34 9.91
N PHE A 56 -28.44 2.18 11.10
CA PHE A 56 -29.07 1.43 12.19
C PHE A 56 -30.34 2.11 12.71
N GLN A 57 -30.35 3.43 12.87
CA GLN A 57 -31.54 4.16 13.32
C GLN A 57 -32.72 4.08 12.33
N GLU A 58 -32.45 4.06 11.03
CA GLU A 58 -33.52 3.87 10.03
C GLU A 58 -34.04 2.43 9.98
N SER A 59 -33.19 1.44 10.25
CA SER A 59 -33.59 0.02 10.27
C SER A 59 -34.58 -0.29 11.39
N THR A 60 -34.35 0.24 12.60
CA THR A 60 -35.22 0.01 13.77
C THR A 60 -36.59 0.70 13.65
N LEU A 61 -36.63 1.88 13.00
CA LEU A 61 -37.88 2.58 12.69
C LEU A 61 -38.70 1.87 11.60
N SER A 62 -38.05 1.15 10.68
CA SER A 62 -38.72 0.40 9.62
C SER A 62 -39.36 -0.89 10.13
N GLU A 63 -38.70 -1.62 11.05
CA GLU A 63 -39.30 -2.80 11.70
C GLU A 63 -40.53 -2.45 12.55
N THR A 64 -40.48 -1.32 13.27
CA THR A 64 -41.59 -0.87 14.13
C THR A 64 -42.83 -0.42 13.33
N ARG A 65 -42.65 0.04 12.08
CA ARG A 65 -43.77 0.39 11.18
C ARG A 65 -44.39 -0.82 10.48
N HIS A 66 -43.66 -1.92 10.33
CA HIS A 66 -44.21 -3.15 9.74
C HIS A 66 -45.13 -3.93 10.69
N SER A 67 -45.02 -3.72 12.00
CA SER A 67 -45.87 -4.36 13.02
C SER A 67 -47.13 -3.56 13.35
N THR A 68 -47.31 -2.34 12.83
CA THR A 68 -48.45 -1.48 13.17
C THR A 68 -49.02 -0.80 11.91
N GLN A 69 -50.22 -1.23 11.52
CA GLN A 69 -51.19 -0.58 10.61
C GLN A 69 -51.08 -0.78 9.09
N SER A 70 -52.09 -1.52 8.62
CA SER A 70 -52.90 -1.27 7.43
C SER A 70 -53.23 0.22 7.19
N ASP A 71 -52.55 0.88 6.25
CA ASP A 71 -53.13 1.90 5.35
C ASP A 71 -52.13 2.32 4.23
N PRO A 72 -52.59 2.82 3.07
CA PRO A 72 -51.79 2.93 1.86
C PRO A 72 -51.01 4.25 1.78
N ASN A 73 -49.71 4.13 1.51
CA ASN A 73 -48.77 5.20 1.11
C ASN A 73 -48.34 6.22 2.18
N PRO A 74 -47.17 5.95 2.80
CA PRO A 74 -45.97 6.75 2.51
C PRO A 74 -44.71 5.89 2.29
N ALA A 75 -44.86 4.65 1.81
CA ALA A 75 -43.79 3.67 1.69
C ALA A 75 -42.66 4.04 0.69
N GLY A 76 -42.89 4.99 -0.23
CA GLY A 76 -41.94 5.33 -1.30
C GLY A 76 -40.74 6.20 -0.88
N ILE A 77 -40.85 6.96 0.20
CA ILE A 77 -39.79 7.92 0.61
C ILE A 77 -38.78 7.25 1.55
N THR A 78 -39.25 6.45 2.52
CA THR A 78 -38.41 5.73 3.49
C THR A 78 -37.69 4.52 2.93
N THR A 79 -38.28 3.82 1.94
CA THR A 79 -37.59 2.71 1.26
C THR A 79 -36.45 3.18 0.37
N ARG A 80 -36.52 4.43 -0.11
CA ARG A 80 -35.48 5.04 -0.95
C ARG A 80 -34.26 5.42 -0.11
N THR A 81 -34.45 6.06 1.05
CA THR A 81 -33.34 6.42 1.97
C THR A 81 -32.58 5.18 2.46
N HIS A 82 -33.27 4.11 2.84
CA HIS A 82 -32.64 2.86 3.30
C HIS A 82 -31.71 2.22 2.24
N LYS A 83 -32.13 2.21 0.96
CA LYS A 83 -31.29 1.72 -0.14
C LYS A 83 -30.08 2.62 -0.38
N HIS A 84 -30.23 3.93 -0.29
CA HIS A 84 -29.14 4.88 -0.45
C HIS A 84 -28.09 4.78 0.68
N VAL A 85 -28.52 4.58 1.92
CA VAL A 85 -27.63 4.44 3.07
C VAL A 85 -26.85 3.11 3.02
N LEU A 86 -27.50 1.99 2.67
CA LEU A 86 -26.82 0.71 2.48
C LEU A 86 -25.82 0.73 1.31
N VAL A 87 -26.15 1.45 0.23
CA VAL A 87 -25.21 1.69 -0.88
C VAL A 87 -24.04 2.59 -0.44
N ALA A 88 -24.28 3.60 0.40
CA ALA A 88 -23.24 4.45 0.95
C ALA A 88 -22.25 3.68 1.86
N VAL A 89 -22.74 2.77 2.71
CA VAL A 89 -21.91 1.86 3.51
C VAL A 89 -21.07 0.94 2.60
N LYS A 90 -21.69 0.40 1.54
CA LYS A 90 -21.02 -0.43 0.52
C LYS A 90 -20.00 0.34 -0.34
N ILE A 91 -20.03 1.66 -0.35
CA ILE A 91 -19.02 2.48 -1.02
C ILE A 91 -17.91 2.89 -0.05
N GLN A 92 -18.25 3.19 1.21
CA GLN A 92 -17.32 3.66 2.24
C GLN A 92 -16.37 2.60 2.78
N TRP A 93 -16.77 1.32 2.82
CA TRP A 93 -15.89 0.27 3.37
C TRP A 93 -14.55 0.14 2.62
N ARG A 94 -14.51 0.45 1.31
CA ARG A 94 -13.26 0.46 0.54
C ARG A 94 -12.31 1.55 1.01
N ALA A 95 -12.82 2.78 1.19
CA ALA A 95 -12.03 3.91 1.67
C ALA A 95 -11.56 3.67 3.11
N LEU A 96 -12.42 3.13 3.97
CA LEU A 96 -12.05 2.75 5.34
C LEU A 96 -10.98 1.66 5.34
N LEU A 97 -11.12 0.62 4.53
CA LEU A 97 -10.15 -0.47 4.45
C LEU A 97 -8.78 0.03 3.98
N LEU A 98 -8.73 0.96 3.01
CA LEU A 98 -7.49 1.62 2.62
C LEU A 98 -6.88 2.44 3.75
N ALA A 99 -7.69 3.19 4.50
CA ALA A 99 -7.22 3.97 5.65
C ALA A 99 -6.66 3.06 6.76
N VAL A 100 -7.32 1.93 7.04
CA VAL A 100 -6.86 0.91 8.00
C VAL A 100 -5.55 0.28 7.54
N LEU A 101 -5.44 -0.10 6.26
CA LEU A 101 -4.20 -0.65 5.71
C LEU A 101 -3.06 0.36 5.80
N ALA A 102 -3.30 1.62 5.42
CA ALA A 102 -2.30 2.67 5.48
C ALA A 102 -1.78 2.91 6.90
N ILE A 103 -2.67 3.06 7.90
CA ILE A 103 -2.24 3.27 9.29
C ILE A 103 -1.55 2.03 9.86
N SER A 104 -2.03 0.83 9.54
CA SER A 104 -1.39 -0.42 9.97
C SER A 104 0.03 -0.54 9.42
N ALA A 105 0.25 -0.14 8.16
CA ALA A 105 1.56 -0.19 7.53
C ALA A 105 2.51 0.82 8.17
N VAL A 106 2.06 2.05 8.39
CA VAL A 106 2.87 3.08 9.04
C VAL A 106 3.29 2.65 10.44
N VAL A 107 2.36 2.14 11.24
CA VAL A 107 2.66 1.69 12.61
C VAL A 107 3.61 0.49 12.58
N PHE A 108 3.35 -0.49 11.73
CA PHE A 108 4.22 -1.67 11.59
C PHE A 108 5.66 -1.27 11.23
N TYR A 109 5.84 -0.46 10.17
CA TYR A 109 7.17 -0.03 9.77
C TYR A 109 7.82 0.91 10.78
N TRP A 110 7.05 1.78 11.45
CA TRP A 110 7.60 2.62 12.51
C TRP A 110 8.19 1.76 13.65
N ILE A 111 7.46 0.73 14.10
CA ILE A 111 7.95 -0.20 15.13
C ILE A 111 9.16 -0.98 14.61
N PHE A 112 9.10 -1.52 13.40
CA PHE A 112 10.20 -2.28 12.80
C PHE A 112 11.49 -1.45 12.71
N TYR A 113 11.40 -0.22 12.21
CA TYR A 113 12.57 0.67 12.12
C TYR A 113 13.07 1.11 13.50
N PHE A 114 12.17 1.38 14.45
CA PHE A 114 12.55 1.80 15.79
C PHE A 114 13.25 0.70 16.59
N THR A 115 12.79 -0.55 16.45
CA THR A 115 13.28 -1.68 17.25
C THR A 115 14.43 -2.44 16.61
N GLN A 116 14.38 -2.67 15.30
CA GLN A 116 15.37 -3.52 14.62
C GLN A 116 16.44 -2.68 13.94
N ILE A 117 16.04 -1.72 13.10
CA ILE A 117 16.99 -0.93 12.31
C ILE A 117 17.80 0.03 13.18
N ASN A 118 17.26 0.50 14.30
CA ASN A 118 18.02 1.34 15.22
C ASN A 118 19.22 0.61 15.85
N LYS A 119 19.17 -0.72 15.99
CA LYS A 119 20.31 -1.53 16.47
C LYS A 119 21.47 -1.55 15.48
N MET A 120 21.17 -1.53 14.19
CA MET A 120 22.18 -1.47 13.11
C MET A 120 22.99 -0.18 13.17
N LYS A 121 22.45 0.91 13.73
CA LYS A 121 23.20 2.16 13.89
C LYS A 121 24.43 1.98 14.78
N THR A 122 24.33 1.12 15.80
CA THR A 122 25.46 0.80 16.68
C THR A 122 26.55 0.07 15.91
N LEU A 123 26.17 -0.93 15.09
CA LEU A 123 27.09 -1.62 14.19
C LEU A 123 27.76 -0.67 13.19
N VAL A 124 27.02 0.29 12.65
CA VAL A 124 27.56 1.29 11.70
C VAL A 124 28.47 2.31 12.39
N LYS A 125 28.31 2.58 13.68
CA LYS A 125 29.16 3.54 14.42
C LYS A 125 30.39 2.89 15.03
N ASP A 126 30.29 1.64 15.45
CA ASP A 126 31.38 0.94 16.11
C ASP A 126 32.30 0.27 15.09
N ASN A 127 33.50 0.85 14.92
CA ASN A 127 34.50 0.28 14.01
C ASN A 127 35.11 -1.02 14.56
N SER A 128 35.09 -1.27 15.86
CA SER A 128 35.68 -2.48 16.43
C SER A 128 34.89 -3.73 16.02
N ILE A 129 33.56 -3.67 16.12
CA ILE A 129 32.66 -4.76 15.73
C ILE A 129 32.76 -5.05 14.24
N LYS A 130 32.81 -4.00 13.40
CA LYS A 130 32.99 -4.18 11.95
C LYS A 130 34.32 -4.82 11.60
N LEU A 131 35.41 -4.36 12.23
CA LEU A 131 36.74 -4.88 11.95
C LEU A 131 36.84 -6.34 12.36
N ASN A 132 36.28 -6.72 13.52
CA ASN A 132 36.21 -8.12 13.94
C ASN A 132 35.43 -8.98 12.95
N TRP A 133 34.28 -8.50 12.46
CA TRP A 133 33.51 -9.22 11.44
C TRP A 133 34.27 -9.37 10.11
N ILE A 134 34.95 -8.30 9.66
CA ILE A 134 35.79 -8.34 8.44
C ILE A 134 36.96 -9.30 8.62
N GLU A 135 37.59 -9.31 9.79
CA GLU A 135 38.69 -10.21 10.12
C GLU A 135 38.22 -11.68 10.13
N CYS A 136 37.02 -11.95 10.66
CA CYS A 136 36.39 -13.27 10.55
C CYS A 136 36.16 -13.64 9.07
N MET A 137 35.62 -12.74 8.25
CA MET A 137 35.33 -13.02 6.83
C MET A 137 36.58 -13.28 5.97
N ILE A 138 37.73 -12.70 6.32
CA ILE A 138 39.00 -12.89 5.59
C ILE A 138 39.77 -14.11 6.14
N SER A 139 39.39 -14.62 7.31
CA SER A 139 40.01 -15.81 7.90
C SER A 139 39.74 -17.06 7.05
N PRO A 140 40.70 -18.02 6.99
CA PRO A 140 40.58 -19.19 6.13
C PRO A 140 39.40 -20.12 6.45
N ASP A 141 38.90 -20.08 7.70
CA ASP A 141 37.70 -20.83 8.15
C ASP A 141 36.44 -19.93 8.24
N GLY A 142 36.55 -18.69 7.74
CA GLY A 142 35.50 -17.68 7.75
C GLY A 142 34.38 -18.02 6.78
N SER A 143 33.32 -18.66 7.28
CA SER A 143 32.05 -18.77 6.56
C SER A 143 31.11 -17.65 6.99
N GLN A 144 30.22 -17.23 6.08
CA GLN A 144 29.22 -16.21 6.38
C GLN A 144 28.38 -16.57 7.61
N ASP A 145 28.02 -17.85 7.77
CA ASP A 145 27.21 -18.32 8.90
C ASP A 145 27.95 -18.18 10.23
N ASN A 146 29.25 -18.52 10.26
CA ASN A 146 30.07 -18.39 11.46
C ASN A 146 30.32 -16.93 11.84
N CYS A 147 30.70 -16.10 10.85
CA CYS A 147 30.99 -14.69 11.10
C CYS A 147 29.73 -13.87 11.41
N THR A 148 28.53 -14.36 11.03
CA THR A 148 27.28 -13.70 11.39
C THR A 148 27.02 -13.76 12.90
N GLU A 149 27.60 -14.72 13.63
CA GLU A 149 27.46 -14.77 15.09
C GLU A 149 28.01 -13.51 15.78
N ASP A 150 29.12 -12.95 15.29
CA ASP A 150 29.76 -11.75 15.86
C ASP A 150 28.89 -10.48 15.78
N ILE A 151 27.96 -10.45 14.82
CA ILE A 151 27.11 -9.28 14.54
C ILE A 151 25.62 -9.55 14.75
N ARG A 152 25.26 -10.78 15.14
CA ARG A 152 23.88 -11.27 15.21
C ARG A 152 22.97 -10.41 16.08
N ASP A 153 23.47 -9.91 17.21
CA ASP A 153 22.67 -9.09 18.13
C ASP A 153 22.35 -7.69 17.59
N TYR A 154 23.12 -7.23 16.61
CA TYR A 154 22.96 -5.94 15.96
C TYR A 154 22.14 -6.02 14.66
N LEU A 155 22.01 -7.21 14.09
CA LEU A 155 21.23 -7.44 12.88
C LEU A 155 19.76 -7.76 13.20
N PRO A 156 18.80 -7.29 12.37
CA PRO A 156 17.44 -7.77 12.43
C PRO A 156 17.40 -9.28 12.18
N PRO A 157 16.61 -10.05 12.94
CA PRO A 157 16.43 -11.47 12.66
C PRO A 157 15.80 -11.66 11.28
N PHE A 158 16.33 -12.63 10.52
CA PHE A 158 15.95 -12.91 9.14
C PHE A 158 14.44 -13.06 8.93
N GLY A 159 13.75 -13.76 9.85
CA GLY A 159 12.30 -13.94 9.78
C GLY A 159 11.52 -12.62 9.83
N VAL A 160 12.00 -11.63 10.57
CA VAL A 160 11.34 -10.31 10.64
C VAL A 160 11.60 -9.50 9.38
N MET A 161 12.78 -9.63 8.76
CA MET A 161 13.06 -9.01 7.46
C MET A 161 12.13 -9.57 6.37
N ILE A 162 12.01 -10.90 6.25
CA ILE A 162 11.08 -11.53 5.30
C ILE A 162 9.65 -11.09 5.60
N ALA A 163 9.23 -11.09 6.87
CA ALA A 163 7.89 -10.67 7.24
C ALA A 163 7.62 -9.21 6.81
N ALA A 164 8.59 -8.32 6.97
CA ALA A 164 8.49 -6.94 6.54
C ALA A 164 8.38 -6.81 5.01
N GLU A 165 9.14 -7.56 4.23
CA GLU A 165 9.05 -7.55 2.76
C GLU A 165 7.76 -8.19 2.24
N ALA A 166 7.33 -9.29 2.85
CA ALA A 166 6.07 -9.95 2.54
C ALA A 166 4.88 -9.03 2.84
N TYR A 167 4.96 -8.26 3.94
CA TYR A 167 3.91 -7.33 4.32
C TYR A 167 3.73 -6.20 3.28
N VAL A 168 4.80 -5.51 2.84
CA VAL A 168 4.66 -4.50 1.76
C VAL A 168 4.15 -5.12 0.46
N SER A 169 4.62 -6.32 0.11
CA SER A 169 4.14 -7.03 -1.08
C SER A 169 2.65 -7.31 -1.00
N SER A 170 2.15 -7.67 0.20
CA SER A 170 0.72 -7.90 0.44
C SER A 170 -0.12 -6.64 0.31
N LEU A 171 0.41 -5.45 0.64
CA LEU A 171 -0.31 -4.18 0.46
C LEU A 171 -0.65 -3.94 -1.01
N GLY A 172 0.26 -4.27 -1.93
CA GLY A 172 0.00 -4.20 -3.37
C GLY A 172 -1.17 -5.09 -3.79
N ILE A 173 -1.25 -6.30 -3.23
CA ILE A 173 -2.36 -7.24 -3.47
C ILE A 173 -3.68 -6.65 -2.95
N TRP A 174 -3.69 -6.09 -1.73
CA TRP A 174 -4.88 -5.45 -1.18
C TRP A 174 -5.35 -4.26 -2.03
N LEU A 175 -4.43 -3.42 -2.51
CA LEU A 175 -4.77 -2.34 -3.42
C LEU A 175 -5.39 -2.87 -4.72
N ALA A 176 -4.82 -3.94 -5.30
CA ALA A 176 -5.37 -4.59 -6.48
C ALA A 176 -6.78 -5.14 -6.24
N ILE A 177 -7.07 -5.70 -5.06
CA ILE A 177 -8.42 -6.18 -4.71
C ILE A 177 -9.40 -5.02 -4.53
N VAL A 178 -8.98 -3.93 -3.87
CA VAL A 178 -9.86 -2.78 -3.60
C VAL A 178 -10.19 -1.99 -4.87
N PHE A 179 -9.21 -1.77 -5.74
CA PHE A 179 -9.38 -1.01 -6.98
C PHE A 179 -9.71 -1.87 -8.19
N GLY A 180 -9.37 -3.16 -8.16
CA GLY A 180 -9.66 -4.13 -9.22
C GLY A 180 -11.16 -4.27 -9.44
N ARG A 181 -11.66 -3.59 -10.48
CA ARG A 181 -13.03 -3.75 -10.97
C ARG A 181 -12.98 -4.49 -12.30
N MET A 182 -13.91 -5.43 -12.48
CA MET A 182 -14.10 -6.12 -13.76
C MET A 182 -14.40 -5.16 -14.92
N SER A 183 -14.93 -3.97 -14.63
CA SER A 183 -15.10 -2.92 -15.65
C SER A 183 -13.77 -2.46 -16.24
N LEU A 184 -12.73 -2.28 -15.40
CA LEU A 184 -11.39 -1.91 -15.89
C LEU A 184 -10.85 -2.99 -16.83
N PHE A 185 -11.03 -4.27 -16.50
CA PHE A 185 -10.59 -5.35 -17.40
C PHE A 185 -11.29 -5.33 -18.76
N ARG A 186 -12.57 -4.95 -18.81
CA ARG A 186 -13.27 -4.75 -20.09
C ARG A 186 -12.71 -3.56 -20.86
N ASP A 187 -12.51 -2.42 -20.20
CA ASP A 187 -11.96 -1.23 -20.86
C ASP A 187 -10.54 -1.48 -21.40
N TRP A 188 -9.71 -2.22 -20.65
CA TRP A 188 -8.38 -2.66 -21.09
C TRP A 188 -8.44 -3.63 -22.26
N ASN A 189 -9.42 -4.53 -22.27
CA ASN A 189 -9.65 -5.44 -23.38
C ASN A 189 -10.08 -4.66 -24.63
N ASP A 190 -11.01 -3.72 -24.49
CA ASP A 190 -11.48 -2.88 -25.60
C ASP A 190 -10.34 -2.01 -26.16
N LEU A 191 -9.51 -1.43 -25.29
CA LEU A 191 -8.28 -0.73 -25.68
C LEU A 191 -7.33 -1.64 -26.47
N LEU A 192 -7.14 -2.89 -26.02
CA LEU A 192 -6.28 -3.86 -26.73
C LEU A 192 -6.85 -4.25 -28.09
N TYR A 193 -8.18 -4.40 -28.20
CA TYR A 193 -8.86 -4.64 -29.47
C TYR A 193 -8.65 -3.46 -30.43
N ASP A 194 -8.89 -2.24 -29.99
CA ASP A 194 -8.70 -1.02 -30.79
C ASP A 194 -7.23 -0.82 -31.20
N LEU A 195 -6.29 -1.07 -30.29
CA LEU A 195 -4.86 -1.00 -30.57
C LEU A 195 -4.47 -2.03 -31.63
N ARG A 196 -4.96 -3.26 -31.52
CA ARG A 196 -4.69 -4.34 -32.49
C ARG A 196 -5.23 -4.00 -33.87
N LEU A 197 -6.43 -3.42 -33.95
CA LEU A 197 -7.03 -2.96 -35.20
C LEU A 197 -6.22 -1.80 -35.80
N PHE A 198 -5.78 -0.83 -34.99
CA PHE A 198 -4.94 0.27 -35.45
C PHE A 198 -3.61 -0.23 -36.04
N PHE A 199 -2.91 -1.16 -35.36
CA PHE A 199 -1.67 -1.74 -35.86
C PHE A 199 -1.87 -2.57 -37.14
N THR A 200 -2.98 -3.32 -37.24
CA THR A 200 -3.30 -4.11 -38.43
C THR A 200 -3.67 -3.22 -39.63
N SER A 201 -4.47 -2.17 -39.40
CA SER A 201 -4.85 -1.18 -40.41
C SER A 201 -3.63 -0.43 -40.95
N ARG A 202 -2.72 -0.01 -40.05
CA ARG A 202 -1.47 0.68 -40.41
C ARG A 202 -0.52 -0.23 -41.20
N GLY A 203 -0.46 -1.52 -40.87
CA GLY A 203 0.29 -2.53 -41.65
C GLY A 203 -0.29 -2.73 -43.06
N SER A 204 -1.62 -2.81 -43.19
CA SER A 204 -2.32 -2.92 -44.48
C SER A 204 -2.14 -1.66 -45.35
N LEU A 205 -2.21 -0.47 -44.76
CA LEU A 205 -1.98 0.79 -45.48
C LEU A 205 -0.52 0.92 -45.97
N LYS A 206 0.45 0.49 -45.16
CA LYS A 206 1.86 0.45 -45.55
C LYS A 206 2.10 -0.51 -46.72
N ALA A 207 1.56 -1.74 -46.67
CA ALA A 207 1.68 -2.71 -47.75
C ALA A 207 1.04 -2.21 -49.07
N ARG A 208 -0.09 -1.49 -48.98
CA ARG A 208 -0.78 -0.93 -50.15
C ARG A 208 -0.04 0.26 -50.77
N ASN A 209 0.58 1.11 -49.95
CA ASN A 209 1.44 2.19 -50.44
C ASN A 209 2.71 1.64 -51.10
N GLU A 210 3.34 0.61 -50.55
CA GLU A 210 4.53 -0.02 -51.16
C GLU A 210 4.22 -0.64 -52.54
N GLN A 211 3.02 -1.18 -52.75
CA GLN A 211 2.57 -1.64 -54.08
C GLN A 211 2.31 -0.50 -55.07
N PHE A 212 1.90 0.68 -54.61
CA PHE A 212 1.65 1.84 -55.47
C PHE A 212 2.94 2.50 -55.98
N PHE A 213 4.06 2.39 -55.26
CA PHE A 213 5.37 2.91 -55.69
C PHE A 213 6.19 1.91 -56.52
N ALA A 214 5.68 0.70 -56.74
CA ALA A 214 6.33 -0.36 -57.52
C ALA A 214 5.81 -0.46 -58.97
N LEU A 215 4.88 0.42 -59.36
CA LEU A 215 4.34 0.60 -60.73
C LEU A 215 4.83 1.91 -61.32
#